data_AF-A0A382K8C8-F1
#
_entry.id   AF-A0A382K8C8-F1
#
_cell.length_a   1.000
_cell.length_b   1.000
_cell.length_c   1.000
_cell.angle_alpha   90.00
_cell.angle_beta   90.00
_cell.angle_gamma   90.00
#
_symmetry.space_group_name_H-M   'P 1'
#
loop_
_entity.id
_entity.type
_entity.pdbx_description
1 polymer ?
#
loop_
_entity_poly.entity_id
_entity_poly.type
_entity_poly.pdbx_seq_one_letter_code
_entity_poly.pdbx_strand_id
1 'polypeptide(L)'
;MNNYTDSHKTQLAATCILLSIADADEVIEDKELVIIHEILYEFFSLEQNAVQSLMDEAAKIRQDSTDLFQFGAQLNKDFTHDDKIDFINCVFEVAYADGNLHYLEQHTVKKIANILNLHRDDIIAAKAEIESYLD
;
A
#
# COMPACT_ATOMS: atom_id res chain seq x y z
N MET A 1 -7.28 -13.38 -4.18
CA MET A 1 -8.42 -12.43 -4.26
C MET A 1 -8.78 -12.14 -5.72
N ASN A 2 -10.05 -11.85 -6.03
CA ASN A 2 -10.49 -11.36 -7.35
C ASN A 2 -10.95 -9.91 -7.21
N ASN A 3 -10.01 -8.97 -7.04
CA ASN A 3 -10.29 -7.53 -6.86
C ASN A 3 -10.60 -6.81 -8.18
N TYR A 4 -10.90 -7.57 -9.24
CA TYR A 4 -11.25 -7.08 -10.58
C TYR A 4 -12.44 -6.11 -10.62
N THR A 5 -13.26 -6.09 -9.57
CA THR A 5 -14.46 -5.24 -9.47
C THR A 5 -14.27 -4.00 -8.61
N ASP A 6 -13.07 -3.79 -8.06
CA ASP A 6 -12.82 -2.61 -7.22
C ASP A 6 -12.95 -1.32 -8.02
N SER A 7 -13.55 -0.32 -7.38
CA SER A 7 -13.78 0.96 -8.05
C SER A 7 -12.45 1.66 -8.32
N HIS A 8 -12.39 2.45 -9.41
CA HIS A 8 -11.23 3.31 -9.71
C HIS A 8 -10.82 4.16 -8.50
N LYS A 9 -11.79 4.60 -7.70
CA LYS A 9 -11.55 5.38 -6.49
C LYS A 9 -10.80 4.59 -5.40
N THR A 10 -11.06 3.29 -5.31
CA THR A 10 -10.41 2.38 -4.36
C THR A 10 -9.02 2.02 -4.82
N GLN A 11 -8.84 1.74 -6.12
CA GLN A 11 -7.52 1.57 -6.73
C GLN A 11 -6.65 2.82 -6.48
N LEU A 12 -7.21 4.01 -6.71
CA LEU A 12 -6.52 5.28 -6.50
C LEU A 12 -6.16 5.52 -5.02
N ALA A 13 -7.08 5.21 -4.10
CA ALA A 13 -6.82 5.31 -2.66
C ALA A 13 -5.70 4.36 -2.20
N ALA A 14 -5.69 3.13 -2.72
CA ALA A 14 -4.65 2.15 -2.45
C ALA A 14 -3.29 2.64 -2.98
N THR A 15 -3.23 3.10 -4.23
CA THR A 15 -2.01 3.68 -4.82
C THR A 15 -1.50 4.88 -4.02
N CYS A 16 -2.39 5.77 -3.57
CA CYS A 16 -1.99 6.90 -2.73
C CYS A 16 -1.37 6.43 -1.41
N ILE A 17 -1.90 5.38 -0.78
CA ILE A 17 -1.32 4.83 0.45
C ILE A 17 0.04 4.19 0.18
N LEU A 18 0.18 3.40 -0.89
CA LEU A 18 1.44 2.77 -1.28
C LEU A 18 2.53 3.82 -1.59
N LEU A 19 2.19 4.88 -2.32
CA LEU A 19 3.11 5.99 -2.56
C LEU A 19 3.45 6.78 -1.29
N SER A 20 2.55 6.78 -0.29
CA SER A 20 2.79 7.49 0.97
C SER A 20 3.73 6.72 1.91
N ILE A 21 3.82 5.39 1.78
CA ILE A 21 4.81 4.60 2.52
C ILE A 21 6.19 4.71 1.87
N ALA A 22 6.28 4.67 0.53
CA ALA A 22 7.53 4.91 -0.20
C ALA A 22 8.10 6.34 -0.03
N ASP A 23 7.25 7.31 0.30
CA ASP A 23 7.65 8.69 0.57
C ASP A 23 7.80 8.98 2.07
N ALA A 24 7.73 7.97 2.94
CA ALA A 24 7.65 8.16 4.39
C ALA A 24 8.91 8.77 5.00
N ASP A 25 10.06 8.58 4.37
CA ASP A 25 11.35 9.16 4.74
C ASP A 25 11.78 10.33 3.84
N GLU A 26 10.86 10.84 3.02
CA GLU A 26 11.07 11.89 2.00
C GLU A 26 12.01 11.47 0.84
N VAL A 27 12.31 10.18 0.68
CA VAL A 27 13.18 9.65 -0.38
C VAL A 27 12.52 8.45 -1.07
N ILE A 28 11.81 8.71 -2.17
CA ILE A 28 11.29 7.63 -3.01
C ILE A 28 12.42 7.04 -3.86
N GLU A 29 12.62 5.72 -3.75
CA GLU A 29 13.58 4.96 -4.53
C GLU A 29 12.93 4.19 -5.68
N ASP A 30 13.67 4.01 -6.79
CA ASP A 30 13.16 3.32 -8.00
C ASP A 30 12.64 1.91 -7.69
N LYS A 31 13.28 1.19 -6.76
CA LYS A 31 12.89 -0.15 -6.33
C LYS A 31 11.50 -0.19 -5.68
N GLU A 32 11.14 0.84 -4.93
CA GLU A 32 9.82 0.95 -4.28
C GLU A 32 8.75 1.19 -5.34
N LEU A 33 9.04 2.06 -6.32
CA LEU A 33 8.13 2.31 -7.45
C LEU A 33 7.89 1.05 -8.29
N VAL A 34 8.92 0.23 -8.50
CA VAL A 34 8.79 -1.06 -9.18
C VAL A 34 7.86 -1.99 -8.40
N ILE A 35 8.05 -2.13 -7.09
CA ILE A 35 7.20 -2.97 -6.24
C ILE A 35 5.76 -2.46 -6.23
N ILE A 36 5.55 -1.14 -6.12
CA ILE A 36 4.20 -0.55 -6.20
C ILE A 36 3.55 -0.90 -7.54
N HIS A 37 4.29 -0.80 -8.64
CA HIS A 37 3.77 -1.15 -9.96
C HIS A 37 3.37 -2.64 -10.03
N GLU A 38 4.19 -3.55 -9.50
CA GLU A 38 3.90 -4.99 -9.43
C GLU A 38 2.67 -5.27 -8.57
N ILE A 39 2.56 -4.65 -7.39
CA ILE A 39 1.39 -4.75 -6.52
C ILE A 39 0.13 -4.30 -7.25
N LEU A 40 0.15 -3.16 -7.95
CA LEU A 40 -1.05 -2.68 -8.66
C LEU A 40 -1.43 -3.59 -9.84
N TYR A 41 -0.43 -4.16 -10.50
CA TYR A 41 -0.64 -5.15 -11.54
C TYR A 41 -1.27 -6.43 -10.99
N GLU A 42 -0.78 -6.96 -9.87
CA GLU A 42 -1.24 -8.24 -9.31
C GLU A 42 -2.49 -8.10 -8.45
N PHE A 43 -2.47 -7.20 -7.46
CA PHE A 43 -3.53 -7.00 -6.48
C PHE A 43 -4.84 -6.55 -7.13
N PHE A 44 -4.80 -5.66 -8.12
CA PHE A 44 -5.98 -5.18 -8.84
C PHE A 44 -6.13 -5.77 -10.25
N SER A 45 -5.18 -6.60 -10.70
CA SER A 45 -5.19 -7.19 -12.04
C SER A 45 -5.28 -6.14 -13.16
N LEU A 46 -4.55 -5.03 -13.00
CA LEU A 46 -4.53 -3.93 -13.95
C LEU A 46 -3.50 -4.16 -15.06
N GLU A 47 -3.75 -3.68 -16.27
CA GLU A 47 -2.72 -3.65 -17.33
C GLU A 47 -1.68 -2.56 -17.05
N GLN A 48 -0.45 -2.73 -17.55
CA GLN A 48 0.66 -1.78 -17.33
C GLN A 48 0.29 -0.31 -17.64
N ASN A 49 -0.45 -0.07 -18.73
CA ASN A 49 -0.89 1.29 -19.09
C ASN A 49 -1.85 1.89 -18.06
N ALA A 50 -2.71 1.06 -17.47
CA ALA A 50 -3.65 1.48 -16.42
C ALA A 50 -2.92 1.74 -15.10
N VAL A 51 -1.95 0.89 -14.75
CA VAL A 51 -1.08 1.09 -13.58
C VAL A 51 -0.34 2.43 -13.67
N GLN A 52 0.33 2.70 -14.79
CA GLN A 52 1.05 3.97 -14.98
C GLN A 52 0.11 5.17 -14.86
N SER A 53 -1.06 5.11 -15.50
CA SER A 53 -2.06 6.18 -15.44
C SER A 53 -2.54 6.42 -14.00
N LEU A 54 -2.74 5.35 -13.24
CA LEU A 54 -3.17 5.40 -11.83
C LEU A 54 -2.08 5.97 -10.92
N MET A 55 -0.82 5.61 -11.14
CA MET A 55 0.33 6.17 -10.42
C MET A 55 0.47 7.67 -10.68
N ASP A 56 0.35 8.11 -11.94
CA ASP A 56 0.41 9.52 -12.31
C ASP A 56 -0.74 10.33 -11.69
N GLU A 57 -1.95 9.75 -11.62
CA GLU A 57 -3.10 10.37 -10.97
C GLU A 57 -2.90 10.47 -9.45
N ALA A 58 -2.48 9.38 -8.81
CA ALA A 58 -2.21 9.34 -7.37
C ALA A 58 -1.09 10.32 -6.97
N ALA A 59 -0.04 10.44 -7.77
CA ALA A 59 1.04 11.40 -7.54
C ALA A 59 0.53 12.86 -7.55
N LYS A 60 -0.38 13.21 -8.47
CA LYS A 60 -1.02 14.54 -8.49
C LYS A 60 -1.90 14.77 -7.27
N ILE A 61 -2.72 13.78 -6.91
CA ILE A 61 -3.61 13.89 -5.74
C ILE A 61 -2.81 14.08 -4.47
N ARG A 62 -1.68 13.39 -4.32
CA ARG A 62 -0.79 13.55 -3.17
C ARG A 62 -0.18 14.96 -3.05
N GLN A 63 0.04 15.66 -4.16
CA GLN A 63 0.47 17.06 -4.12
C GLN A 63 -0.62 17.99 -3.55
N ASP A 64 -1.89 17.65 -3.78
CA ASP A 64 -3.04 18.45 -3.36
C ASP A 64 -3.60 18.04 -1.98
N SER A 65 -3.37 16.79 -1.54
CA SER A 65 -3.87 16.23 -0.28
C SER A 65 -3.03 15.05 0.23
N THR A 66 -2.53 15.14 1.46
CA THR A 66 -1.76 14.07 2.15
C THR A 66 -2.60 13.28 3.15
N ASP A 67 -3.92 13.24 2.98
CA ASP A 67 -4.82 12.69 3.98
C ASP A 67 -4.99 11.15 3.88
N LEU A 68 -4.05 10.43 4.48
CA LEU A 68 -4.11 8.97 4.67
C LEU A 68 -5.44 8.48 5.24
N PHE A 69 -6.12 9.28 6.09
CA PHE A 69 -7.40 8.86 6.67
C PHE A 69 -8.50 8.81 5.60
N GLN A 70 -8.50 9.73 4.64
CA GLN A 70 -9.49 9.70 3.55
C GLN A 70 -9.29 8.50 2.63
N PHE A 71 -8.04 8.20 2.27
CA PHE A 71 -7.73 7.02 1.46
C PHE A 71 -8.08 5.74 2.20
N GLY A 72 -7.66 5.61 3.46
CA GLY A 72 -7.97 4.41 4.24
C GLY A 72 -9.45 4.28 4.57
N ALA A 73 -10.21 5.37 4.72
CA ALA A 73 -11.66 5.32 4.82
C ALA A 73 -12.32 4.80 3.53
N GLN A 74 -11.78 5.16 2.36
CA GLN A 74 -12.23 4.62 1.08
C GLN A 74 -11.92 3.12 0.99
N LEU A 75 -10.72 2.69 1.39
CA LEU A 75 -10.38 1.26 1.42
C LEU A 75 -11.26 0.49 2.40
N ASN A 76 -11.49 1.01 3.61
CA ASN A 76 -12.37 0.36 4.60
C ASN A 76 -13.80 0.13 4.13
N LYS A 77 -14.27 0.91 3.15
CA LYS A 77 -15.62 0.80 2.60
C LYS A 77 -15.73 -0.38 1.63
N ASP A 78 -14.69 -0.61 0.84
CA ASP A 78 -14.74 -1.55 -0.28
C ASP A 78 -13.99 -2.86 0.05
N PHE A 79 -12.92 -2.81 0.86
CA PHE A 79 -12.13 -3.98 1.25
C PHE A 79 -12.81 -4.78 2.36
N THR A 80 -12.81 -6.10 2.20
CA THR A 80 -13.11 -7.05 3.27
C THR A 80 -11.98 -7.08 4.30
N HIS A 81 -12.14 -7.85 5.38
CA HIS A 81 -11.06 -8.00 6.35
C HIS A 81 -9.83 -8.68 5.73
N ASP A 82 -10.05 -9.73 4.94
CA ASP A 82 -8.96 -10.46 4.27
C ASP A 82 -8.23 -9.56 3.25
N ASP A 83 -8.97 -8.74 2.48
CA ASP A 83 -8.34 -7.78 1.55
C ASP A 83 -7.46 -6.76 2.28
N LYS A 84 -7.82 -6.37 3.50
CA LYS A 84 -7.01 -5.47 4.32
C LYS A 84 -5.74 -6.14 4.83
N ILE A 85 -5.81 -7.43 5.13
CA ILE A 85 -4.64 -8.23 5.53
C ILE A 85 -3.68 -8.34 4.32
N ASP A 86 -4.19 -8.70 3.16
CA ASP A 86 -3.36 -8.76 1.94
C ASP A 86 -2.78 -7.37 1.60
N PHE A 87 -3.57 -6.32 1.72
CA PHE A 87 -3.08 -4.97 1.44
C PHE A 87 -2.03 -4.49 2.44
N ILE A 88 -2.12 -4.85 3.73
CA ILE A 88 -1.07 -4.49 4.69
C ILE A 88 0.23 -5.26 4.38
N ASN A 89 0.15 -6.49 3.88
CA ASN A 89 1.31 -7.23 3.37
C ASN A 89 1.97 -6.47 2.22
N CYS A 90 1.20 -6.02 1.23
CA CYS A 90 1.71 -5.18 0.14
C CYS A 90 2.36 -3.88 0.65
N VAL A 91 1.78 -3.24 1.67
CA VAL A 91 2.36 -2.03 2.28
C VAL A 91 3.71 -2.33 2.95
N PHE A 92 3.84 -3.48 3.62
CA PHE A 92 5.12 -3.92 4.18
C PHE A 92 6.14 -4.24 3.09
N GLU A 93 5.72 -4.83 1.97
CA GLU A 93 6.60 -5.16 0.84
C GLU A 93 7.25 -3.90 0.24
N VAL A 94 6.46 -2.83 0.05
CA VAL A 94 6.99 -1.53 -0.38
C VAL A 94 7.95 -0.96 0.68
N ALA A 95 7.54 -0.98 1.95
CA ALA A 95 8.35 -0.44 3.04
C ALA A 95 9.67 -1.20 3.27
N TYR A 96 9.77 -2.43 2.79
CA TYR A 96 10.95 -3.28 2.95
C TYR A 96 11.71 -3.48 1.64
N ALA A 97 11.39 -2.70 0.61
CA ALA A 97 11.99 -2.82 -0.73
C ALA A 97 13.52 -2.77 -0.74
N ASP A 98 14.11 -2.06 0.23
CA ASP A 98 15.55 -1.87 0.39
C ASP A 98 16.23 -2.96 1.25
N GLY A 99 15.46 -3.86 1.86
CA GLY A 99 15.93 -4.83 2.84
C GLY A 99 16.08 -4.28 4.26
N ASN A 100 15.57 -3.08 4.55
CA ASN A 100 15.69 -2.44 5.86
C ASN A 100 14.50 -1.53 6.18
N LEU A 101 13.63 -2.02 7.08
CA LEU A 101 12.47 -1.24 7.55
C LEU A 101 12.89 -0.10 8.52
N HIS A 102 13.01 1.12 8.01
CA HIS A 102 13.34 2.34 8.75
C HIS A 102 12.25 2.73 9.77
N TYR A 103 12.62 3.51 10.79
CA TYR A 103 11.70 3.87 11.87
C TYR A 103 10.48 4.70 11.38
N LEU A 104 10.65 5.51 10.33
CA LEU A 104 9.58 6.31 9.72
C LEU A 104 8.58 5.40 9.00
N GLU A 105 9.08 4.47 8.18
CA GLU A 105 8.26 3.46 7.51
C GLU A 105 7.50 2.60 8.54
N GLN A 106 8.17 2.08 9.57
CA GLN A 106 7.51 1.33 10.65
C GLN A 106 6.36 2.10 11.29
N HIS A 107 6.55 3.41 11.49
CA HIS A 107 5.52 4.27 12.04
C HIS A 107 4.36 4.45 11.04
N THR A 108 4.67 4.65 9.76
CA THR A 108 3.67 4.80 8.69
C THR A 108 2.87 3.52 8.47
N VAL A 109 3.50 2.34 8.45
CA VAL A 109 2.81 1.05 8.36
C VAL A 109 1.85 0.87 9.53
N LYS A 110 2.28 1.15 10.77
CA LYS A 110 1.40 1.09 11.95
C LYS A 110 0.22 2.05 11.81
N LYS A 111 0.45 3.26 11.29
CA LYS A 111 -0.61 4.24 11.05
C LYS A 111 -1.61 3.72 10.03
N ILE A 112 -1.15 3.16 8.90
CA ILE A 112 -1.99 2.57 7.86
C ILE A 112 -2.82 1.42 8.44
N ALA A 113 -2.19 0.48 9.16
CA ALA A 113 -2.88 -0.65 9.77
C ALA A 113 -3.99 -0.21 10.74
N ASN A 114 -3.72 0.81 11.57
CA ASN A 114 -4.71 1.40 12.45
C ASN A 114 -5.88 2.02 11.66
N ILE A 115 -5.59 2.74 10.57
CA ILE A 115 -6.63 3.33 9.72
C ILE A 115 -7.48 2.22 9.09
N LEU A 116 -6.89 1.11 8.66
CA LEU A 116 -7.58 -0.05 8.10
C LEU A 116 -8.33 -0.89 9.16
N ASN A 117 -8.30 -0.49 10.43
CA ASN A 117 -8.93 -1.23 11.53
C ASN A 117 -8.43 -2.67 11.67
N LEU A 118 -7.14 -2.91 11.38
CA LEU A 118 -6.51 -4.21 11.58
C LEU A 118 -6.12 -4.41 13.05
N HIS A 119 -6.23 -5.64 13.54
CA HIS A 119 -5.80 -5.97 14.88
C HIS A 119 -4.27 -6.11 14.94
N ARG A 120 -3.72 -5.95 16.14
CA ARG A 120 -2.27 -6.05 16.35
C ARG A 120 -1.70 -7.40 15.91
N ASP A 121 -2.48 -8.46 16.06
CA ASP A 121 -2.07 -9.82 15.69
C ASP A 121 -1.93 -9.98 14.18
N ASP A 122 -2.80 -9.35 13.38
CA ASP A 122 -2.73 -9.32 11.92
C ASP A 122 -1.44 -8.62 11.46
N ILE A 123 -1.07 -7.51 12.11
CA ILE A 123 0.15 -6.74 11.80
C ILE A 123 1.41 -7.54 12.13
N ILE A 124 1.39 -8.31 13.22
CA ILE A 124 2.53 -9.15 13.61
C ILE A 124 2.68 -10.30 12.63
N ALA A 125 1.58 -10.93 12.21
CA ALA A 125 1.60 -12.00 11.21
C ALA A 125 2.16 -11.49 9.86
N ALA A 126 1.67 -10.35 9.37
CA ALA A 126 2.15 -9.69 8.16
C ALA A 126 3.67 -9.43 8.19
N LYS A 127 4.15 -8.86 9.30
CA LYS A 127 5.59 -8.60 9.49
C LYS A 127 6.41 -9.90 9.53
N ALA A 128 5.93 -10.91 10.24
CA ALA A 128 6.63 -12.20 10.36
C ALA A 128 6.68 -12.95 9.02
N GLU A 129 5.65 -12.80 8.19
CA GLU A 129 5.62 -13.35 6.83
C GLU A 129 6.73 -12.75 5.98
N ILE A 130 6.87 -11.42 5.95
CA ILE A 130 7.97 -10.75 5.22
C ILE A 130 9.34 -11.18 5.76
N GLU A 131 9.52 -11.24 7.08
CA GLU A 131 10.77 -11.70 7.69
C GLU A 131 11.10 -13.16 7.34
N SER A 132 10.08 -14.03 7.15
CA SER A 132 10.25 -15.44 6.78
C SER A 132 10.50 -15.68 5.29
N TYR A 133 10.11 -14.76 4.40
CA TYR A 133 10.40 -14.85 2.95
C TYR A 133 11.89 -14.65 2.62
N LEU A 134 12.70 -14.28 3.61
CA LEU A 134 14.10 -13.88 3.46
C LEU A 134 15.11 -14.95 3.94
N ASP A 135 14.64 -16.06 4.51
CA ASP A 135 15.44 -17.25 4.88
C ASP A 135 15.45 -18.32 3.76
#